data_AF-A0A096LG92-F1
#
_entry.id   AF-A0A096LG92-F1
#
_cell.length_a   1.000
_cell.length_b   1.000
_cell.length_c   1.000
_cell.angle_alpha   90.00
_cell.angle_beta   90.00
_cell.angle_gamma   90.00
#
_symmetry.space_group_name_H-M   'P 1'
#
loop_
_entity.id
_entity.type
_entity.pdbx_description
1 polymer ?
#
loop_
_entity_poly.entity_id
_entity_poly.type
_entity_poly.pdbx_seq_one_letter_code
_entity_poly.pdbx_strand_id
1 'polypeptide(L)'
;MTKGLHVPSEIGKLRKVCLHRPGDELLNLPPDELERLLFDDVPFLEVAQQEHDTFAQILRDQGVEVLYLENLVAEVFDQVPGARAEFTDQYIAEAGIRGQHMPQIVREKLDSIEDNLEFVKKTMAGMTKSEIDMPLTAS
;
A
#
# COMPACT_ATOMS: atom_id res chain seq x y z
N MET A 1 -22.23 19.69 11.47
CA MET A 1 -21.63 18.50 10.85
C MET A 1 -20.59 17.97 11.81
N THR A 2 -20.60 16.68 12.12
CA THR A 2 -19.54 16.05 12.92
C THR A 2 -18.21 16.18 12.17
N LYS A 3 -17.19 16.72 12.85
CA LYS A 3 -15.80 16.66 12.35
C LYS A 3 -15.28 15.24 12.62
N GLY A 4 -14.85 14.53 11.58
CA GLY A 4 -14.25 13.20 11.70
C GLY A 4 -15.16 12.02 11.32
N LEU A 5 -14.76 10.81 11.73
CA LEU A 5 -15.45 9.54 11.43
C LEU A 5 -16.87 9.54 12.00
N HIS A 6 -17.84 9.08 11.21
CA HIS A 6 -19.23 8.97 11.61
C HIS A 6 -19.90 7.78 10.92
N VAL A 7 -19.86 6.62 11.59
CA VAL A 7 -20.39 5.34 11.10
C VAL A 7 -21.36 4.76 12.13
N PRO A 8 -22.61 5.25 12.20
CA PRO A 8 -23.57 4.83 13.23
C PRO A 8 -24.30 3.51 12.91
N SER A 9 -24.13 2.97 11.70
CA SER A 9 -24.87 1.79 11.22
C SER A 9 -24.24 1.21 9.96
N GLU A 10 -24.46 -0.09 9.72
CA GLU A 10 -24.06 -0.80 8.48
C GLU A 10 -25.01 -0.58 7.29
N ILE A 11 -26.23 -0.08 7.52
CA ILE A 11 -27.29 0.04 6.49
C ILE A 11 -27.68 1.48 6.15
N GLY A 12 -27.15 2.45 6.88
CA GLY A 12 -27.40 3.86 6.63
C GLY A 12 -26.83 4.31 5.28
N LYS A 13 -27.33 5.43 4.75
CA LYS A 13 -26.82 5.98 3.49
C LYS A 13 -25.32 6.28 3.60
N LEU A 14 -24.51 5.51 2.86
CA LEU A 14 -23.07 5.70 2.78
C LEU A 14 -22.75 7.07 2.17
N ARG A 15 -21.78 7.77 2.75
CA ARG A 15 -21.37 9.13 2.30
C ARG A 15 -19.92 9.18 1.85
N LYS A 16 -19.03 8.54 2.60
CA LYS A 16 -17.61 8.37 2.26
C LYS A 16 -17.20 6.94 2.52
N VAL A 17 -16.26 6.43 1.73
CA VAL A 17 -15.67 5.10 1.90
C VAL A 17 -14.18 5.17 1.57
N CYS A 18 -13.37 4.40 2.28
CA CYS A 18 -11.95 4.23 1.98
C CYS A 18 -11.78 2.87 1.28
N LEU A 19 -11.17 2.88 0.10
CA LEU A 19 -10.79 1.69 -0.65
C LEU A 19 -9.27 1.65 -0.83
N HIS A 20 -8.77 0.51 -1.26
CA HIS A 20 -7.39 0.34 -1.70
C HIS A 20 -7.43 -0.32 -3.07
N ARG A 21 -6.85 0.33 -4.08
CA ARG A 21 -6.83 -0.23 -5.44
C ARG A 21 -5.68 -1.23 -5.53
N PRO A 22 -5.93 -2.48 -5.96
CA PRO A 22 -4.86 -3.46 -6.12
C PRO A 22 -3.74 -2.97 -7.07
N GLY A 23 -2.51 -3.15 -6.63
CA GLY A 23 -1.27 -2.77 -7.29
C GLY A 23 -0.27 -3.93 -7.39
N ASP A 24 1.01 -3.56 -7.48
CA ASP A 24 2.12 -4.50 -7.70
C ASP A 24 2.31 -5.49 -6.55
N GLU A 25 1.71 -5.25 -5.38
CA GLU A 25 1.67 -6.23 -4.28
C GLU A 25 1.06 -7.56 -4.72
N LEU A 26 0.10 -7.57 -5.66
CA LEU A 26 -0.46 -8.80 -6.20
C LEU A 26 0.52 -9.56 -7.09
N LEU A 27 1.50 -8.88 -7.70
CA LEU A 27 2.54 -9.51 -8.52
C LEU A 27 3.65 -10.13 -7.67
N ASN A 28 3.81 -9.64 -6.44
CA ASN A 28 4.85 -10.08 -5.52
C ASN A 28 4.36 -11.14 -4.51
N LEU A 29 3.13 -11.65 -4.66
CA LEU A 29 2.58 -12.70 -3.80
C LEU A 29 3.37 -14.00 -3.93
N PRO A 30 4.01 -14.49 -2.85
CA PRO A 30 4.63 -15.81 -2.86
C PRO A 30 3.59 -16.90 -3.07
N PRO A 31 3.85 -17.95 -3.89
CA PRO A 31 2.88 -19.01 -4.14
C PRO A 31 2.41 -19.74 -2.87
N ASP A 32 3.27 -19.83 -1.85
CA ASP A 32 2.99 -20.43 -0.54
C ASP A 32 2.14 -19.51 0.38
N GLU A 33 2.04 -18.22 0.05
CA GLU A 33 1.16 -17.26 0.72
C GLU A 33 -0.25 -17.25 0.10
N LEU A 34 -0.43 -17.69 -1.15
CA LEU A 34 -1.72 -17.67 -1.85
C LEU A 34 -2.80 -18.45 -1.10
N GLU A 35 -2.50 -19.67 -0.62
CA GLU A 35 -3.45 -20.48 0.16
C GLU A 35 -3.82 -19.81 1.49
N ARG A 36 -2.85 -19.14 2.14
CA ARG A 36 -3.08 -18.35 3.36
C ARG A 36 -3.93 -17.12 3.11
N LEU A 37 -3.78 -16.51 1.94
CA LEU A 37 -4.52 -15.33 1.49
C LEU A 37 -5.86 -15.67 0.83
N LEU A 38 -6.24 -16.96 0.82
CA LEU A 38 -7.49 -17.47 0.24
C LEU A 38 -7.62 -17.20 -1.27
N PHE A 39 -6.49 -17.13 -1.98
CA PHE A 39 -6.47 -17.07 -3.44
C PHE A 39 -6.38 -18.48 -4.03
N ASP A 40 -7.38 -18.86 -4.83
CA ASP A 40 -7.41 -20.15 -5.53
C ASP A 40 -6.45 -20.19 -6.74
N ASP A 41 -6.09 -19.01 -7.29
CA ASP A 41 -5.13 -18.84 -8.38
C ASP A 41 -4.46 -17.45 -8.30
N VAL A 42 -3.35 -17.24 -9.02
CA VAL A 42 -2.66 -15.95 -9.09
C VAL A 42 -3.59 -14.89 -9.69
N PRO A 43 -3.89 -13.79 -9.00
CA PRO A 43 -4.77 -12.75 -9.51
C PRO A 43 -4.19 -12.11 -10.78
N PHE A 44 -4.98 -12.02 -11.83
CA PHE A 44 -4.59 -11.22 -12.99
C PHE A 44 -4.83 -9.73 -12.67
N LEU A 45 -3.75 -9.04 -12.30
CA LEU A 45 -3.78 -7.67 -11.78
C LEU A 45 -4.60 -6.71 -12.65
N GLU A 46 -4.47 -6.78 -13.97
CA GLU A 46 -5.21 -5.90 -14.89
C GLU A 46 -6.73 -6.09 -14.76
N VAL A 47 -7.20 -7.33 -14.68
CA VAL A 47 -8.63 -7.63 -14.49
C VAL A 47 -9.08 -7.24 -13.08
N ALA A 48 -8.29 -7.54 -12.04
CA ALA A 48 -8.61 -7.14 -10.67
C ALA A 48 -8.75 -5.61 -10.54
N GLN A 49 -7.90 -4.86 -11.23
CA GLN A 49 -7.97 -3.41 -11.31
C GLN A 49 -9.23 -2.92 -12.04
N GLN A 50 -9.58 -3.53 -13.17
CA GLN A 50 -10.82 -3.20 -13.91
C GLN A 50 -12.07 -3.47 -13.08
N GLU A 51 -12.12 -4.59 -12.36
CA GLU A 51 -13.21 -4.95 -11.46
C GLU A 51 -13.31 -3.96 -10.29
N HIS A 52 -12.17 -3.64 -9.66
CA HIS A 52 -12.12 -2.66 -8.57
C HIS A 52 -12.54 -1.26 -9.04
N ASP A 53 -12.09 -0.83 -10.22
CA ASP A 53 -12.44 0.47 -10.79
C ASP A 53 -13.94 0.55 -11.11
N THR A 54 -14.53 -0.56 -11.60
CA THR A 54 -15.98 -0.68 -11.79
C THR A 54 -16.73 -0.58 -10.47
N PHE A 55 -16.27 -1.28 -9.42
CA PHE A 55 -16.86 -1.21 -8.09
C PHE A 55 -16.82 0.22 -7.52
N ALA A 56 -15.66 0.88 -7.59
CA ALA A 56 -15.51 2.26 -7.16
C ALA A 56 -16.42 3.21 -7.95
N GLN A 57 -16.59 2.98 -9.26
CA GLN A 57 -17.48 3.80 -10.08
C GLN A 57 -18.95 3.64 -9.67
N ILE A 58 -19.42 2.42 -9.40
CA ILE A 58 -20.78 2.16 -8.90
C ILE A 58 -21.06 2.97 -7.63
N LEU A 59 -20.10 3.05 -6.71
CA LEU A 59 -20.22 3.84 -5.48
C LEU A 59 -20.28 5.36 -5.78
N ARG A 60 -19.42 5.85 -6.66
CA ARG A 60 -19.43 7.26 -7.09
C ARG A 60 -20.74 7.65 -7.75
N ASP A 61 -21.31 6.77 -8.59
CA ASP A 61 -22.59 6.99 -9.25
C ASP A 61 -23.76 7.09 -8.24
N GLN A 62 -23.63 6.47 -7.06
CA GLN A 62 -24.56 6.62 -5.93
C GLN A 62 -24.30 7.88 -5.07
N GLY A 63 -23.34 8.73 -5.48
CA GLY A 63 -22.94 9.94 -4.79
C GLY A 63 -22.07 9.71 -3.54
N VAL A 64 -21.41 8.55 -3.45
CA VAL A 64 -20.45 8.26 -2.39
C VAL A 64 -19.08 8.83 -2.76
N GLU A 65 -18.45 9.52 -1.81
CA GLU A 65 -17.05 9.94 -1.93
C GLU A 65 -16.12 8.73 -1.70
N VAL A 66 -15.41 8.34 -2.75
CA VAL A 66 -14.43 7.24 -2.70
C VAL A 66 -13.04 7.83 -2.45
N LEU A 67 -12.47 7.50 -1.29
CA LEU A 67 -11.09 7.81 -0.90
C LEU A 67 -10.20 6.58 -1.13
N TYR A 68 -8.94 6.80 -1.44
CA TYR A 68 -7.95 5.73 -1.60
C TYR A 68 -6.91 5.79 -0.48
N LEU A 69 -6.63 4.63 0.14
CA LEU A 69 -5.68 4.51 1.25
C LEU A 69 -4.30 5.08 0.87
N GLU A 70 -3.78 4.66 -0.28
CA GLU A 70 -2.47 5.09 -0.77
C GLU A 70 -2.38 6.61 -0.96
N ASN A 71 -3.47 7.24 -1.41
CA ASN A 71 -3.55 8.69 -1.57
C ASN A 71 -3.62 9.39 -0.20
N LEU A 72 -4.43 8.88 0.73
CA LEU A 72 -4.55 9.45 2.06
C LEU A 72 -3.22 9.43 2.83
N VAL A 73 -2.44 8.35 2.71
CA VAL A 73 -1.12 8.27 3.35
C VAL A 73 -0.14 9.24 2.71
N ALA A 74 -0.12 9.34 1.37
CA ALA A 74 0.72 10.32 0.67
C ALA A 74 0.36 11.76 1.05
N GLU A 75 -0.93 12.09 1.13
CA GLU A 75 -1.43 13.40 1.58
C GLU A 75 -0.99 13.72 3.02
N VAL A 76 -0.90 12.72 3.91
CA VAL A 76 -0.38 12.92 5.28
C VAL A 76 1.10 13.27 5.25
N PHE A 77 1.90 12.63 4.39
CA PHE A 77 3.32 12.96 4.25
C PHE A 77 3.56 14.38 3.75
N ASP A 78 2.68 14.91 2.89
CA ASP A 78 2.74 16.29 2.43
C ASP A 78 2.38 17.30 3.53
N GLN A 79 1.48 16.93 4.44
CA GLN A 79 0.88 17.84 5.43
C GLN A 79 1.56 17.80 6.80
N VAL A 80 2.21 16.69 7.17
CA VAL A 80 2.75 16.46 8.51
C VAL A 80 4.27 16.26 8.43
N PRO A 81 5.06 17.31 8.74
CA PRO A 81 6.51 17.21 8.74
C PRO A 81 7.00 16.07 9.64
N GLY A 82 7.88 15.21 9.11
CA GLY A 82 8.45 14.07 9.83
C GLY A 82 7.63 12.78 9.74
N ALA A 83 6.36 12.82 9.33
CA ALA A 83 5.50 11.63 9.28
C ALA A 83 6.05 10.53 8.36
N ARG A 84 6.62 10.90 7.21
CA ARG A 84 7.25 9.93 6.30
C ARG A 84 8.45 9.23 6.91
N ALA A 85 9.29 9.95 7.66
CA ALA A 85 10.46 9.37 8.31
C ALA A 85 10.05 8.39 9.41
N GLU A 86 9.09 8.79 10.26
CA GLU A 86 8.52 7.93 11.31
C GLU A 86 7.86 6.68 10.72
N PHE A 87 7.06 6.84 9.65
CA PHE A 87 6.47 5.71 8.93
C PHE A 87 7.53 4.76 8.38
N THR A 88 8.60 5.30 7.78
CA THR A 88 9.68 4.48 7.20
C THR A 88 10.43 3.71 8.27
N ASP A 89 10.70 4.34 9.43
CA ASP A 89 11.31 3.67 10.60
C ASP A 89 10.48 2.47 11.04
N GLN A 90 9.17 2.68 11.21
CA GLN A 90 8.25 1.63 11.63
C GLN A 90 8.11 0.52 10.57
N TYR A 91 7.96 0.89 9.29
CA TYR A 91 7.87 -0.06 8.18
C TYR A 91 9.08 -0.99 8.16
N ILE A 92 10.30 -0.46 8.25
CA ILE A 92 11.53 -1.26 8.24
C ILE A 92 11.60 -2.21 9.45
N ALA A 93 11.14 -1.76 10.63
CA ALA A 93 11.10 -2.58 11.83
C ALA A 93 10.11 -3.75 11.73
N GLU A 94 9.00 -3.56 11.00
CA GLU A 94 7.93 -4.56 10.84
C GLU A 94 8.10 -5.45 9.61
N ALA A 95 8.89 -5.04 8.62
CA ALA A 95 9.06 -5.74 7.34
C ALA A 95 9.79 -7.11 7.43
N GLY A 96 10.30 -7.49 8.60
CA GLY A 96 10.95 -8.80 8.79
C GLY A 96 12.24 -9.00 7.98
N ILE A 97 12.89 -7.90 7.59
CA ILE A 97 14.10 -7.89 6.77
C ILE A 97 15.26 -8.55 7.54
N ARG A 98 15.87 -9.57 6.93
CA ARG A 98 16.99 -10.33 7.53
C ARG A 98 18.34 -9.80 7.05
N GLY A 99 19.33 -9.84 7.95
CA GLY A 99 20.72 -9.47 7.68
C GLY A 99 21.09 -8.11 8.27
N GLN A 100 22.34 -7.96 8.70
CA GLN A 100 22.78 -6.79 9.46
C GLN A 100 22.69 -5.46 8.68
N HIS A 101 23.02 -5.48 7.38
CA HIS A 101 23.07 -4.28 6.54
C HIS A 101 21.82 -4.10 5.69
N MET A 102 20.98 -5.13 5.56
CA MET A 102 19.85 -5.12 4.63
C MET A 102 18.78 -4.08 4.98
N PRO A 103 18.38 -3.87 6.25
CA PRO A 103 17.43 -2.82 6.61
C PRO A 103 17.87 -1.43 6.17
N GLN A 104 19.17 -1.12 6.30
CA GLN A 104 19.74 0.16 5.90
C GLN A 104 19.71 0.35 4.38
N ILE A 105 20.07 -0.67 3.61
CA ILE A 105 20.05 -0.61 2.13
C ILE A 105 18.61 -0.44 1.63
N VAL A 106 17.64 -1.18 2.20
CA VAL A 106 16.22 -1.04 1.84
C VAL A 106 15.72 0.35 2.18
N ARG A 107 16.10 0.89 3.34
CA ARG A 107 15.77 2.27 3.72
C ARG A 107 16.32 3.28 2.70
N GLU A 108 17.59 3.21 2.35
CA GLU A 108 18.21 4.11 1.38
C GLU A 108 17.51 4.04 0.01
N LYS A 109 17.10 2.84 -0.40
CA LYS A 109 16.31 2.66 -1.62
C LYS A 109 14.94 3.32 -1.52
N LEU A 110 14.24 3.15 -0.41
CA LEU A 110 12.95 3.80 -0.17
C LEU A 110 13.06 5.34 -0.10
N ASP A 111 14.11 5.84 0.55
CA ASP A 111 14.39 7.28 0.66
C ASP A 111 14.73 7.90 -0.70
N SER A 112 15.20 7.11 -1.67
CA SER A 112 15.46 7.57 -3.04
C SER A 112 14.21 7.85 -3.87
N ILE A 113 13.02 7.42 -3.41
CA ILE A 113 11.75 7.65 -4.12
C ILE A 113 11.23 9.05 -3.75
N GLU A 114 11.33 10.03 -4.63
CA GLU A 114 10.95 11.40 -4.30
C GLU A 114 9.43 11.57 -4.14
N ASP A 115 8.64 10.93 -5.01
CA ASP A 115 7.19 11.03 -5.00
C ASP A 115 6.57 10.24 -3.84
N ASN A 116 5.73 10.90 -3.03
CA ASN A 116 5.12 10.28 -1.84
C ASN A 116 4.13 9.16 -2.20
N LEU A 117 3.40 9.29 -3.31
CA LEU A 117 2.44 8.26 -3.72
C LEU A 117 3.17 7.02 -4.26
N GLU A 118 4.21 7.22 -5.06
CA GLU A 118 5.10 6.14 -5.52
C GLU A 118 5.77 5.44 -4.34
N PHE A 119 6.26 6.20 -3.36
CA PHE A 119 6.82 5.65 -2.11
C PHE A 119 5.80 4.77 -1.38
N VAL A 120 4.56 5.27 -1.15
CA VAL A 120 3.52 4.49 -0.46
C VAL A 120 3.20 3.21 -1.21
N LYS A 121 2.96 3.30 -2.52
CA LYS A 121 2.72 2.12 -3.36
C LYS A 121 3.88 1.14 -3.30
N LYS A 122 5.12 1.62 -3.24
CA LYS A 122 6.28 0.76 -3.12
C LYS A 122 6.33 0.02 -1.79
N THR A 123 5.98 0.69 -0.69
CA THR A 123 5.90 0.02 0.62
C THR A 123 4.80 -1.04 0.69
N MET A 124 3.67 -0.82 0.01
CA MET A 124 2.60 -1.81 -0.15
C MET A 124 3.04 -2.99 -1.01
N ALA A 125 3.66 -2.72 -2.16
CA ALA A 125 4.16 -3.74 -3.09
C ALA A 125 5.30 -4.60 -2.52
N GLY A 126 6.05 -4.03 -1.58
CA GLY A 126 7.31 -4.60 -1.12
C GLY A 126 8.44 -4.42 -2.13
N MET A 127 9.60 -5.00 -1.81
CA MET A 127 10.77 -5.02 -2.68
C MET A 127 11.26 -6.45 -2.90
N THR A 128 11.55 -6.76 -4.15
CA THR A 128 12.25 -7.98 -4.52
C THR A 128 13.75 -7.82 -4.32
N LYS A 129 14.47 -8.93 -4.14
CA LYS A 129 15.94 -8.91 -4.00
C LYS A 129 16.65 -8.32 -5.22
N SER A 130 16.06 -8.45 -6.42
CA SER A 130 16.61 -7.90 -7.67
C SER A 130 16.58 -6.37 -7.73
N GLU A 131 15.75 -5.72 -6.91
CA GLU A 131 15.61 -4.26 -6.88
C GLU A 131 16.55 -3.60 -5.87
N ILE A 132 17.26 -4.41 -5.09
CA ILE A 132 18.19 -3.99 -4.05
C ILE A 132 19.60 -4.24 -4.58
N ASP A 133 20.37 -3.17 -4.72
CA ASP A 133 21.79 -3.27 -5.04
C ASP A 133 22.54 -3.87 -3.84
N MET A 134 22.71 -5.19 -3.86
CA MET A 134 23.48 -5.88 -2.84
C MET A 134 24.97 -5.63 -3.07
N PRO A 135 25.74 -5.18 -2.06
CA PRO A 135 27.18 -5.20 -2.17
C PRO A 135 27.62 -6.64 -2.44
N LEU A 136 28.47 -6.84 -3.45
CA LEU A 136 28.90 -8.14 -4.02
C LEU A 136 29.62 -9.09 -3.03
N THR A 137 29.61 -8.81 -1.73
CA THR A 137 30.34 -9.58 -0.72
C THR A 137 29.63 -9.56 0.63
N ALA A 138 29.04 -10.69 1.01
CA ALA A 138 29.11 -11.23 2.37
C ALA A 138 28.62 -12.68 2.31
N SER A 139 29.57 -13.60 2.12
CA SER A 139 29.42 -15.02 2.48
C SER A 139 29.20 -15.16 3.98
#